data_AF-A0A0X3BQ89-F1
#
_entry.id   AF-A0A0X3BQ89-F1
#
_cell.length_a   1.000
_cell.length_b   1.000
_cell.length_c   1.000
_cell.angle_alpha   90.00
_cell.angle_beta   90.00
_cell.angle_gamma   90.00
#
_symmetry.space_group_name_H-M   'P 1'
#
loop_
_entity.id
_entity.type
_entity.pdbx_description
1 polymer ?
#
loop_
_entity_poly.entity_id
_entity_poly.type
_entity_poly.pdbx_seq_one_letter_code
_entity_poly.pdbx_strand_id
1 'polypeptide(L)'
;MTLVIAFIGKQGAVMAGDMREIAFLGDNACIEELERELYNGLIASDDELKERASEIGVTIRVRDDKAKVSQRDGVLIGEVTETDGLAVARKRLYVTKGSYVIAEVIDSRLRVTRRGSASNFVVLGNNITKQIANQCIQGAWEGGTISDAIRLIMLTMQIAASVTASVSRTFILVHTDLAANLGSAIEQDSRG
;
A
#
# COMPACT_ATOMS: atom_id res chain seq x y z
N MET A 1 -8.70 -0.06 1.99
CA MET A 1 -7.29 0.38 1.82
C MET A 1 -6.36 -0.71 2.30
N THR A 2 -5.17 -0.89 1.72
CA THR A 2 -4.13 -1.77 2.30
C THR A 2 -2.81 -1.75 1.51
N LEU A 3 -1.76 -2.14 2.21
CA LEU A 3 -0.33 -1.83 2.16
C LEU A 3 0.38 -1.96 0.80
N VAL A 4 1.12 -0.91 0.42
CA VAL A 4 2.17 -0.94 -0.60
C VAL A 4 3.49 -0.51 0.04
N ILE A 5 4.55 -1.31 -0.16
CA ILE A 5 5.91 -0.99 0.29
C ILE A 5 6.82 -0.99 -0.93
N ALA A 6 7.62 0.05 -1.10
CA ALA A 6 8.69 0.07 -2.11
C ALA A 6 10.04 0.36 -1.47
N PHE A 7 11.08 -0.28 -1.98
CA PHE A 7 12.46 0.13 -1.77
C PHE A 7 13.05 0.68 -3.07
N ILE A 8 13.66 1.85 -2.97
CA ILE A 8 14.29 2.56 -4.08
C ILE A 8 15.79 2.50 -3.86
N GLY A 9 16.49 1.62 -4.58
CA GLY A 9 17.93 1.46 -4.50
C GLY A 9 18.68 2.15 -5.64
N LYS A 10 20.00 2.28 -5.48
CA LYS A 10 20.89 2.76 -6.55
C LYS A 10 21.06 1.75 -7.69
N GLN A 11 20.86 0.46 -7.41
CA GLN A 11 21.05 -0.63 -8.39
C GLN A 11 19.74 -1.17 -8.96
N GLY A 12 18.60 -0.82 -8.36
CA GLY A 12 17.28 -1.22 -8.80
C GLY A 12 16.22 -0.75 -7.80
N ALA A 13 15.00 -1.19 -8.01
CA ALA A 13 13.89 -0.96 -7.09
C ALA A 13 13.01 -2.21 -7.01
N VAL A 14 12.35 -2.36 -5.87
CA VAL A 14 11.36 -3.41 -5.62
C VAL A 14 10.14 -2.78 -4.96
N MET A 15 8.97 -3.30 -5.29
CA MET A 15 7.70 -2.91 -4.71
C MET A 15 6.85 -4.15 -4.46
N ALA A 16 6.17 -4.17 -3.32
CA ALA A 16 5.13 -5.16 -3.04
C ALA A 16 3.84 -4.46 -2.66
N GLY A 17 2.72 -5.09 -3.01
CA GLY A 17 1.39 -4.67 -2.59
C GLY A 17 0.54 -5.88 -2.29
N ASP A 18 -0.18 -5.81 -1.19
CA ASP A 18 -1.12 -6.87 -0.83
C ASP A 18 -2.33 -6.90 -1.78
N MET A 19 -3.13 -7.95 -1.72
CA MET A 19 -4.25 -8.17 -2.65
C MET A 19 -5.66 -7.94 -2.07
N ARG A 20 -5.77 -7.50 -0.82
CA ARG A 20 -7.04 -7.37 -0.09
C ARG A 20 -7.87 -6.19 -0.59
N GLU A 21 -9.16 -6.41 -0.73
CA GLU A 21 -10.17 -5.39 -0.84
C GLU A 21 -11.36 -5.76 0.04
N ILE A 22 -11.87 -4.79 0.79
CA ILE A 22 -13.02 -4.96 1.67
C ILE A 22 -14.04 -3.90 1.25
N ALA A 23 -15.23 -4.35 0.88
CA ALA A 23 -16.37 -3.48 0.63
C ALA A 23 -17.32 -3.54 1.84
N PHE A 24 -17.77 -2.37 2.27
CA PHE A 24 -18.68 -2.20 3.40
C PHE A 24 -20.03 -1.68 2.88
N LEU A 25 -21.13 -2.21 3.42
CA LEU A 25 -22.49 -1.80 3.11
C LEU A 25 -23.31 -1.73 4.40
N GLY A 26 -24.01 -0.62 4.63
CA GLY A 26 -24.74 -0.37 5.86
C GLY A 26 -24.90 1.13 6.12
N ASP A 27 -25.21 1.48 7.36
CA ASP A 27 -25.23 2.87 7.81
C ASP A 27 -23.81 3.48 7.78
N ASN A 28 -23.70 4.73 7.32
CA ASN A 28 -22.40 5.40 7.15
C ASN A 28 -21.64 5.52 8.47
N ALA A 29 -22.31 5.83 9.58
CA ALA A 29 -21.64 5.99 10.87
C ALA A 29 -21.09 4.65 11.38
N CYS A 30 -21.83 3.55 11.17
CA CYS A 30 -21.37 2.20 11.50
C CYS A 30 -20.20 1.75 10.61
N ILE A 31 -20.22 2.09 9.32
CA ILE A 31 -19.09 1.82 8.41
C ILE A 31 -17.84 2.57 8.88
N GLU A 32 -17.97 3.87 9.18
CA GLU A 32 -16.85 4.69 9.66
C GLU A 32 -16.29 4.16 10.99
N GLU A 33 -17.14 3.67 11.89
CA GLU A 33 -16.73 2.99 13.12
C GLU A 33 -15.92 1.72 12.84
N LEU A 34 -16.43 0.84 11.98
CA LEU A 34 -15.75 -0.41 11.62
C LEU A 34 -14.39 -0.16 10.96
N GLU A 35 -14.35 0.79 10.01
CA GLU A 35 -13.12 1.16 9.32
C GLU A 35 -12.10 1.73 10.30
N ARG A 36 -12.52 2.59 11.24
CA ARG A 36 -11.63 3.14 12.28
C ARG A 36 -11.04 2.04 13.16
N GLU A 37 -11.85 1.06 13.57
CA GLU A 37 -11.37 -0.06 14.39
C GLU A 37 -10.38 -0.94 13.61
N LEU A 38 -10.73 -1.29 12.38
CA LEU A 38 -9.89 -2.08 11.48
C LEU A 38 -8.55 -1.40 11.20
N TYR A 39 -8.58 -0.12 10.80
CA TYR A 39 -7.41 0.61 10.33
C TYR A 39 -6.50 1.13 11.44
N ASN A 40 -6.96 1.10 12.70
CA ASN A 40 -6.11 1.34 13.87
C ASN A 40 -5.66 0.04 14.56
N GLY A 41 -5.96 -1.13 13.98
CA GLY A 41 -5.42 -2.41 14.43
C GLY A 41 -6.19 -3.09 15.57
N LEU A 42 -7.45 -2.70 15.80
CA LEU A 42 -8.30 -3.36 16.80
C LEU A 42 -8.89 -4.70 16.30
N ILE A 43 -8.82 -4.96 14.99
CA ILE A 43 -9.33 -6.16 14.34
C ILE A 43 -8.17 -6.87 13.65
N ALA A 44 -7.75 -8.00 14.22
CA ALA A 44 -6.57 -8.76 13.81
C ALA A 44 -6.91 -9.84 12.77
N SER A 45 -8.12 -10.38 12.79
CA SER A 45 -8.51 -11.54 11.96
C SER A 45 -9.81 -11.35 11.18
N ASP A 46 -9.99 -12.17 10.13
CA ASP A 46 -11.20 -12.16 9.30
C ASP A 46 -12.46 -12.52 10.08
N ASP A 47 -12.33 -13.34 11.12
CA ASP A 47 -13.46 -13.75 11.93
C ASP A 47 -13.86 -12.65 12.92
N GLU A 48 -12.90 -11.98 13.56
CA GLU A 48 -13.15 -10.76 14.34
C GLU A 48 -13.81 -9.67 13.48
N LEU A 49 -13.36 -9.50 12.22
CA LEU A 49 -13.94 -8.52 11.30
C LEU A 49 -15.41 -8.85 10.99
N LYS A 50 -15.74 -10.11 10.75
CA LYS A 50 -17.12 -10.55 10.48
C LYS A 50 -18.01 -10.39 11.70
N GLU A 51 -17.52 -10.81 12.87
CA GLU A 51 -18.23 -10.70 14.14
C GLU A 51 -18.56 -9.23 14.42
N ARG A 52 -17.52 -8.37 14.40
CA ARG A 52 -17.68 -6.95 14.66
C ARG A 52 -18.60 -6.26 13.66
N ALA A 53 -18.49 -6.59 12.37
CA ALA A 53 -19.39 -6.06 11.35
C ALA A 53 -20.85 -6.47 11.61
N SER A 54 -21.10 -7.71 12.00
CA SER A 54 -22.44 -8.21 12.32
C SER A 54 -23.03 -7.52 13.55
N GLU A 55 -22.24 -7.24 14.58
CA GLU A 55 -22.68 -6.57 15.81
C GLU A 55 -23.25 -5.17 15.55
N ILE A 56 -22.65 -4.42 14.64
CA ILE A 56 -23.03 -3.04 14.31
C ILE A 56 -23.86 -2.92 13.03
N GLY A 57 -24.31 -4.05 12.47
CA GLY A 57 -25.20 -4.07 11.32
C GLY A 57 -24.55 -3.69 9.97
N VAL A 58 -23.24 -3.89 9.84
CA VAL A 58 -22.49 -3.67 8.59
C VAL A 58 -22.32 -5.01 7.85
N THR A 59 -22.70 -5.03 6.58
CA THR A 59 -22.38 -6.14 5.67
C THR A 59 -21.00 -5.92 5.06
N ILE A 60 -20.15 -6.93 5.11
CA ILE A 60 -18.81 -6.90 4.50
C ILE A 60 -18.69 -7.88 3.34
N ARG A 61 -17.94 -7.48 2.31
CA ARG A 61 -17.45 -8.38 1.26
C ARG A 61 -15.94 -8.27 1.16
N VAL A 62 -15.28 -9.37 1.44
CA VAL A 62 -13.82 -9.51 1.40
C VAL A 62 -13.39 -10.18 0.11
N ARG A 63 -12.35 -9.65 -0.53
CA ARG A 63 -11.65 -10.25 -1.69
C ARG A 63 -10.15 -10.11 -1.53
N ASP A 64 -9.40 -11.05 -2.10
CA ASP A 64 -7.94 -11.11 -2.08
C ASP A 64 -7.35 -11.20 -3.51
N ASP A 65 -8.02 -10.57 -4.48
CA ASP A 65 -7.70 -10.63 -5.91
C ASP A 65 -7.29 -9.28 -6.52
N LYS A 66 -7.22 -8.21 -5.72
CA LYS A 66 -6.94 -6.86 -6.21
C LYS A 66 -5.44 -6.59 -6.34
N ALA A 67 -4.92 -6.59 -7.57
CA ALA A 67 -3.55 -6.16 -7.82
C ALA A 67 -3.38 -4.66 -7.51
N LYS A 68 -2.58 -4.35 -6.47
CA LYS A 68 -2.24 -2.96 -6.08
C LYS A 68 -0.94 -2.46 -6.68
N VAL A 69 -0.10 -3.38 -7.15
CA VAL A 69 1.20 -3.07 -7.75
C VAL A 69 1.30 -3.70 -9.13
N SER A 70 2.00 -3.00 -10.00
CA SER A 70 2.26 -3.43 -11.37
C SER A 70 3.61 -2.88 -11.85
N GLN A 71 4.09 -3.38 -12.98
CA GLN A 71 5.26 -2.84 -13.66
C GLN A 71 4.89 -2.50 -15.10
N ARG A 72 5.37 -1.35 -15.57
CA ARG A 72 5.20 -0.87 -16.95
C ARG A 72 6.47 -0.14 -17.39
N ASP A 73 7.11 -0.61 -18.45
CA ASP A 73 8.27 0.06 -19.10
C ASP A 73 9.40 0.47 -18.14
N GLY A 74 9.70 -0.36 -17.13
CA GLY A 74 10.75 -0.10 -16.13
C GLY A 74 10.31 0.81 -14.98
N VAL A 75 9.02 1.15 -14.91
CA VAL A 75 8.39 1.87 -13.80
C VAL A 75 7.53 0.89 -12.99
N LEU A 76 7.78 0.83 -11.68
CA LEU A 76 6.90 0.16 -10.73
C LEU A 76 5.82 1.13 -10.30
N ILE A 77 4.56 0.72 -10.38
CA ILE A 77 3.40 1.54 -10.07
C ILE A 77 2.64 0.85 -8.96
N GLY A 78 2.51 1.52 -7.82
CA GLY A 78 1.75 1.07 -6.68
C GLY A 78 0.62 2.04 -6.37
N GLU A 79 -0.52 1.53 -5.94
CA GLU A 79 -1.68 2.34 -5.65
C GLU A 79 -2.42 1.87 -4.40
N VAL A 80 -2.76 2.82 -3.54
CA VAL A 80 -3.66 2.59 -2.43
C VAL A 80 -4.66 3.74 -2.35
N THR A 81 -5.84 3.45 -1.84
CA THR A 81 -6.67 4.48 -1.22
C THR A 81 -6.15 4.71 0.19
N GLU A 82 -5.96 5.96 0.61
CA GLU A 82 -5.69 6.37 1.99
C GLU A 82 -6.88 7.20 2.50
N THR A 83 -7.28 7.00 3.75
CA THR A 83 -8.34 7.76 4.42
C THR A 83 -7.66 8.54 5.54
N ASP A 84 -7.80 9.87 5.49
CA ASP A 84 -7.35 10.79 6.53
C ASP A 84 -8.58 11.53 7.08
N GLY A 85 -9.13 11.02 8.18
CA GLY A 85 -10.41 11.47 8.69
C GLY A 85 -11.54 11.26 7.68
N LEU A 86 -12.18 12.35 7.25
CA LEU A 86 -13.27 12.33 6.26
C LEU A 86 -12.78 12.36 4.80
N ALA A 87 -11.48 12.57 4.57
CA ALA A 87 -10.93 12.69 3.23
C ALA A 87 -10.41 11.33 2.73
N VAL A 88 -10.96 10.86 1.62
CA VAL A 88 -10.47 9.68 0.90
C VAL A 88 -9.59 10.12 -0.26
N ALA A 89 -8.29 9.85 -0.17
CA ALA A 89 -7.30 10.20 -1.19
C ALA A 89 -6.71 8.95 -1.83
N ARG A 90 -6.79 8.83 -3.15
CA ARG A 90 -6.11 7.75 -3.88
C ARG A 90 -4.67 8.17 -4.15
N LYS A 91 -3.71 7.49 -3.52
CA LYS A 91 -2.28 7.73 -3.67
C LYS A 91 -1.66 6.73 -4.63
N ARG A 92 -0.87 7.24 -5.56
CA ARG A 92 -0.03 6.47 -6.47
C ARG A 92 1.43 6.70 -6.18
N LEU A 93 2.20 5.63 -6.22
CA LEU A 93 3.65 5.61 -6.10
C LEU A 93 4.25 5.09 -7.40
N TYR A 94 5.04 5.94 -8.05
CA TYR A 94 5.82 5.60 -9.23
C TYR A 94 7.27 5.47 -8.82
N VAL A 95 7.88 4.32 -9.10
CA VAL A 95 9.24 3.99 -8.64
C VAL A 95 10.04 3.44 -9.80
N THR A 96 11.31 3.84 -9.88
CA THR A 96 12.29 3.26 -10.79
C THR A 96 13.65 3.19 -10.10
N LYS A 97 14.69 2.69 -10.77
CA LYS A 97 16.05 2.72 -10.20
C LYS A 97 16.44 4.16 -9.84
N GLY A 98 16.74 4.35 -8.56
CA GLY A 98 17.29 5.59 -8.01
C GLY A 98 16.30 6.75 -7.79
N SER A 99 15.02 6.64 -8.14
CA SER A 99 14.05 7.72 -7.90
C SER A 99 12.60 7.24 -7.75
N TYR A 100 11.77 8.09 -7.14
CA TYR A 100 10.34 7.88 -7.04
C TYR A 100 9.55 9.19 -7.10
N VAL A 101 8.25 9.05 -7.38
CA VAL A 101 7.24 10.10 -7.32
C VAL A 101 6.01 9.58 -6.60
N ILE A 102 5.48 10.36 -5.67
CA ILE A 102 4.14 10.15 -5.10
C ILE A 102 3.21 11.16 -5.75
N ALA A 103 2.05 10.69 -6.19
CA ALA A 103 0.98 11.51 -6.71
C ALA A 103 -0.34 11.12 -6.06
N GLU A 104 -1.27 12.07 -6.02
CA GLU A 104 -2.62 11.89 -5.49
C GLU A 104 -3.63 12.15 -6.60
N VAL A 105 -4.68 11.34 -6.66
CA VAL A 105 -5.83 11.60 -7.55
C VAL A 105 -6.83 12.45 -6.79
N ILE A 106 -6.95 13.71 -7.17
CA ILE A 106 -7.86 14.70 -6.59
C ILE A 106 -8.76 15.19 -7.72
N ASP A 107 -10.08 15.11 -7.56
CA ASP A 107 -11.07 15.48 -8.58
C ASP A 107 -10.80 14.85 -9.95
N SER A 108 -10.47 13.55 -9.95
CA SER A 108 -10.08 12.79 -11.14
C SER A 108 -8.81 13.31 -11.86
N ARG A 109 -8.01 14.14 -11.19
CA ARG A 109 -6.73 14.64 -11.72
C ARG A 109 -5.57 14.15 -10.87
N LEU A 110 -4.56 13.61 -11.54
CA LEU A 110 -3.32 13.20 -10.90
C LEU A 110 -2.46 14.43 -10.58
N ARG A 111 -2.13 14.62 -9.31
CA ARG A 111 -1.27 15.72 -8.83
C ARG A 111 -0.04 15.15 -8.14
N VAL A 112 1.15 15.50 -8.62
CA VAL A 112 2.39 15.11 -7.96
C VAL A 112 2.51 15.85 -6.62
N THR A 113 2.64 15.10 -5.54
CA THR A 113 2.76 15.64 -4.18
C THR A 113 4.17 15.51 -3.61
N ARG A 114 4.94 14.50 -4.06
CA ARG A 114 6.31 14.30 -3.59
C ARG A 114 7.19 13.72 -4.69
N ARG A 115 8.46 14.13 -4.68
CA ARG A 115 9.54 13.47 -5.43
C ARG A 115 10.64 13.09 -4.46
N GLY A 116 11.34 12.00 -4.74
CA GLY A 116 12.50 11.61 -3.95
C GLY A 116 13.46 10.70 -4.71
N SER A 117 14.58 10.42 -4.05
CA SER A 117 15.72 9.73 -4.62
C SER A 117 16.05 8.42 -3.88
N ALA A 118 17.07 7.74 -4.38
CA ALA A 118 17.56 6.44 -3.93
C ALA A 118 17.83 6.32 -2.42
N SER A 119 18.00 5.06 -1.99
CA SER A 119 18.29 4.60 -0.64
C SER A 119 17.18 4.86 0.36
N ASN A 120 15.92 4.68 -0.06
CA ASN A 120 14.76 4.94 0.78
C ASN A 120 13.69 3.84 0.63
N PHE A 121 12.96 3.61 1.72
CA PHE A 121 11.68 2.93 1.67
C PHE A 121 10.54 3.95 1.57
N VAL A 122 9.49 3.60 0.84
CA VAL A 122 8.23 4.34 0.81
C VAL A 122 7.12 3.37 1.14
N VAL A 123 6.29 3.74 2.11
CA VAL A 123 5.14 2.94 2.56
C VAL A 123 3.87 3.74 2.32
N LEU A 124 2.92 3.15 1.61
CA LEU A 124 1.55 3.65 1.48
C LEU A 124 0.59 2.66 2.13
N GLY A 125 -0.44 3.16 2.80
CA GLY A 125 -1.38 2.31 3.55
C GLY A 125 -2.17 3.06 4.63
N ASN A 126 -2.96 2.30 5.37
CA ASN A 126 -3.68 2.79 6.55
C ASN A 126 -2.73 2.95 7.77
N ASN A 127 -3.23 3.47 8.88
CA ASN A 127 -2.41 3.78 10.06
C ASN A 127 -1.66 2.56 10.59
N ILE A 128 -2.37 1.46 10.86
CA ILE A 128 -1.76 0.25 11.43
C ILE A 128 -0.71 -0.36 10.49
N THR A 129 -1.01 -0.46 9.19
CA THR A 129 -0.07 -1.04 8.21
C THR A 129 1.19 -0.19 8.02
N LYS A 130 1.07 1.14 8.03
CA LYS A 130 2.22 2.05 8.04
C LYS A 130 3.05 1.89 9.31
N GLN A 131 2.41 1.80 10.48
CA GLN A 131 3.10 1.61 11.74
C GLN A 131 3.92 0.31 11.74
N ILE A 132 3.29 -0.82 11.39
CA ILE A 132 3.96 -2.13 11.31
C ILE A 132 5.13 -2.07 10.34
N ALA A 133 4.90 -1.56 9.12
CA ALA A 133 5.94 -1.52 8.11
C ALA A 133 7.13 -0.67 8.53
N ASN A 134 6.88 0.51 9.10
CA ASN A 134 7.95 1.38 9.58
C ASN A 134 8.72 0.74 10.76
N GLN A 135 8.04 0.05 11.67
CA GLN A 135 8.69 -0.68 12.76
C GLN A 135 9.60 -1.80 12.24
N CYS A 136 9.11 -2.62 11.30
CA CYS A 136 9.93 -3.66 10.67
C CYS A 136 11.15 -3.09 9.95
N ILE A 137 10.96 -2.01 9.19
CA ILE A 137 12.05 -1.37 8.45
C ILE A 137 13.08 -0.78 9.41
N GLN A 138 12.66 -0.03 10.42
CA GLN A 138 13.57 0.59 11.39
C GLN A 138 14.32 -0.46 12.23
N GLY A 139 13.67 -1.58 12.55
CA GLY A 139 14.28 -2.63 13.38
C GLY A 139 15.22 -3.56 12.64
N ALA A 140 15.13 -3.67 11.31
CA ALA A 140 15.87 -4.68 10.54
C ALA A 140 16.68 -4.15 9.35
N TRP A 141 16.46 -2.92 8.90
CA TRP A 141 17.21 -2.37 7.77
C TRP A 141 18.51 -1.71 8.20
N GLU A 142 19.63 -2.37 7.92
CA GLU A 142 20.99 -1.86 8.17
C GLU A 142 21.66 -1.33 6.89
N GLY A 143 20.89 -1.19 5.81
CA GLY A 143 21.44 -1.06 4.46
C GLY A 143 21.70 -2.43 3.83
N GLY A 144 21.87 -2.46 2.51
CA GLY A 144 22.11 -3.72 1.82
C GLY A 144 21.79 -3.69 0.33
N THR A 145 21.69 -4.89 -0.23
CA THR A 145 21.38 -5.12 -1.63
C THR A 145 19.87 -5.06 -1.89
N ILE A 146 19.47 -5.10 -3.17
CA ILE A 146 18.07 -5.27 -3.54
C ILE A 146 17.50 -6.59 -3.01
N SER A 147 18.31 -7.65 -2.92
CA SER A 147 17.87 -8.92 -2.36
C SER A 147 17.52 -8.81 -0.87
N ASP A 148 18.24 -7.98 -0.13
CA ASP A 148 17.97 -7.76 1.30
C ASP A 148 16.68 -6.96 1.48
N ALA A 149 16.48 -5.95 0.63
CA ALA A 149 15.23 -5.20 0.60
C ALA A 149 14.02 -6.09 0.24
N ILE A 150 14.17 -7.00 -0.74
CA ILE A 150 13.13 -7.99 -1.09
C ILE A 150 12.75 -8.83 0.14
N ARG A 151 13.75 -9.42 0.83
CA ARG A 151 13.51 -10.26 2.01
C ARG A 151 12.79 -9.47 3.12
N LEU A 152 13.23 -8.26 3.39
CA LEU A 152 12.61 -7.40 4.39
C LEU A 152 11.16 -7.04 4.03
N ILE A 153 10.90 -6.69 2.76
CA ILE A 153 9.54 -6.39 2.29
C ILE A 153 8.65 -7.62 2.44
N MET A 154 9.11 -8.81 2.03
CA MET A 154 8.34 -10.05 2.14
C MET A 154 7.99 -10.37 3.60
N LEU A 155 8.98 -10.26 4.51
CA LEU A 155 8.76 -10.45 5.94
C LEU A 155 7.75 -9.44 6.50
N THR A 156 7.88 -8.17 6.11
CA THR A 156 6.99 -7.10 6.56
C THR A 156 5.55 -7.34 6.09
N MET A 157 5.34 -7.78 4.85
CA MET A 157 4.02 -8.14 4.35
C MET A 157 3.41 -9.31 5.13
N GLN A 158 4.21 -10.33 5.45
CA GLN A 158 3.76 -11.48 6.25
C GLN A 158 3.36 -11.07 7.68
N ILE A 159 4.16 -10.23 8.34
CA ILE A 159 3.85 -9.70 9.67
C ILE A 159 2.58 -8.86 9.63
N ALA A 160 2.44 -7.96 8.65
CA ALA A 160 1.24 -7.13 8.52
C ALA A 160 -0.02 -7.99 8.36
N ALA A 161 0.03 -9.03 7.52
CA ALA A 161 -1.07 -9.98 7.33
C ALA A 161 -1.39 -10.84 8.55
N SER A 162 -0.47 -10.97 9.52
CA SER A 162 -0.70 -11.75 10.75
C SER A 162 -1.30 -10.94 11.89
N VAL A 163 -1.31 -9.60 11.80
CA VAL A 163 -1.73 -8.73 12.92
C VAL A 163 -2.87 -7.77 12.57
N THR A 164 -3.37 -7.77 11.34
CA THR A 164 -4.56 -7.02 10.95
C THR A 164 -5.34 -7.72 9.85
N ALA A 165 -6.67 -7.72 9.97
CA ALA A 165 -7.58 -8.25 8.94
C ALA A 165 -7.65 -7.36 7.68
N SER A 166 -6.96 -6.22 7.68
CA SER A 166 -6.95 -5.28 6.57
C SER A 166 -6.00 -5.70 5.44
N VAL A 167 -5.07 -6.64 5.68
CA VAL A 167 -4.03 -7.04 4.72
C VAL A 167 -4.24 -8.48 4.29
N SER A 168 -4.04 -8.75 3.00
CA SER A 168 -4.11 -10.12 2.47
C SER A 168 -2.91 -10.95 2.89
N ARG A 169 -3.10 -12.26 3.04
CA ARG A 169 -2.00 -13.22 3.21
C ARG A 169 -1.18 -13.42 1.92
N THR A 170 -1.69 -12.97 0.78
CA THR A 170 -0.99 -12.97 -0.50
C THR A 170 -0.65 -11.55 -0.94
N PHE A 171 0.47 -11.41 -1.65
CA PHE A 171 0.92 -10.14 -2.18
C PHE A 171 1.58 -10.34 -3.54
N ILE A 172 1.59 -9.26 -4.33
CA ILE A 172 2.34 -9.19 -5.57
C ILE A 172 3.66 -8.49 -5.27
N LEU A 173 4.76 -9.00 -5.84
CA LEU A 173 6.07 -8.37 -5.80
C LEU A 173 6.55 -8.10 -7.21
N VAL A 174 6.96 -6.86 -7.48
CA VAL A 174 7.52 -6.42 -8.76
C VAL A 174 8.88 -5.76 -8.52
N HIS A 175 9.80 -5.88 -9.48
CA HIS A 175 11.12 -5.27 -9.40
C HIS A 175 11.55 -4.69 -10.75
N THR A 176 12.52 -3.77 -10.71
CA THR A 176 13.17 -3.23 -11.90
C THR A 176 14.60 -2.82 -11.58
N ASP A 177 15.49 -2.99 -12.54
CA ASP A 177 16.87 -2.48 -12.54
C ASP A 177 17.07 -1.33 -13.56
N LEU A 178 15.98 -0.92 -14.23
CA LEU A 178 15.97 0.14 -15.23
C LEU A 178 15.83 1.51 -14.54
N ALA A 179 16.50 2.51 -15.11
CA ALA A 179 16.30 3.92 -14.77
C ALA A 179 15.33 4.54 -15.79
N ALA A 180 14.04 4.27 -15.60
CA ALA A 180 12.98 4.68 -16.52
C ALA A 180 12.51 6.13 -16.29
N ASN A 181 11.84 6.70 -17.28
CA ASN A 181 11.28 8.05 -17.18
C ASN A 181 9.94 8.04 -16.44
N LEU A 182 9.96 8.36 -15.15
CA LEU A 182 8.74 8.47 -14.32
C LEU A 182 7.72 9.49 -14.86
N GLY A 183 8.18 10.58 -15.49
CA GLY A 183 7.31 11.62 -16.03
C GLY A 183 6.39 11.10 -17.13
N SER A 184 6.93 10.27 -18.03
CA SER A 184 6.15 9.67 -19.11
C SER A 184 5.01 8.76 -18.61
N ALA A 185 5.27 7.96 -17.58
CA ALA A 185 4.26 7.09 -16.97
C ALA A 185 3.15 7.91 -16.28
N ILE A 186 3.54 8.97 -15.57
CA ILE A 186 2.60 9.90 -14.92
C ILE A 186 1.72 10.62 -15.94
N GLU A 187 2.30 11.10 -17.05
CA GLU A 187 1.56 11.78 -18.12
C GLU A 187 0.55 10.87 -18.79
N GLN A 188 0.92 9.62 -19.08
CA GLN A 188 -0.01 8.62 -19.62
C GLN A 188 -1.19 8.40 -18.67
N ASP A 189 -0.90 8.23 -17.39
CA ASP A 189 -1.89 7.99 -16.34
C ASP A 189 -2.75 9.23 -16.01
N SER A 190 -2.34 10.42 -16.47
CA SER A 190 -3.10 11.67 -16.32
C SER A 190 -4.10 11.89 -17.46
N ARG A 191 -3.99 11.12 -18.56
CA ARG A 191 -4.85 11.24 -19.75
C ARG A 191 -6.01 10.24 -19.79
N GLY A 192 -5.98 9.21 -18.95
CA GLY A 192 -7.03 8.20 -18.80
C GLY A 192 -7.80 8.39 -17.51
#